data_AF-A0ABD3NS90-F1
#
_entry.id   AF-A0ABD3NS90-F1
#
_cell.length_a   1.000
_cell.length_b   1.000
_cell.length_c   1.000
_cell.angle_alpha   90.00
_cell.angle_beta   90.00
_cell.angle_gamma   90.00
#
_symmetry.space_group_name_H-M   'P 1'
#
loop_
_entity.id
_entity.type
_entity.pdbx_description
1 polymer ?
#
loop_
_entity_poly.entity_id
_entity_poly.type
_entity_poly.pdbx_seq_one_letter_code
_entity_poly.pdbx_strand_id
1 'polypeptide(L)'
;MAASPQDKAKPNVMNGTAELNAAPKSTSLAKQILALLFALTIGTLIGGYVTSSLLESEYQSILAQLRANYQLSLSETKEEHKICQDDLLEQKKSYTEAVSSNDDGCKDELKTLKSQWRHEELLCQQEVEREMLWSHKAYEDSTAAIAKATNKLQALKQEIGSLKSDLVNKHAEWEVAVSNLSSTQMQREEARQKLDQITLQLADVEGQYHRTQKSLSTLGEELERRDIERAECDKIHRELDSCKRTLQKSLEGTTDGCTTSLDLLKDEKNDLSRQLEVMKTQNEKIIGESEFTNRRSAHVEKQLEGANALLSEFETERDALKVEIKTINDKIREKDRLSVLHRYGPGPHQIKFTIQIPSDPPIEETLILELAPLDLMPHTVKSVLEMIEKETLVDGTFMLAKPHIILVGPVDYWNTENNNRLSERMISDGYENGVLLFNEFTPEYPHFEGTVGFTPGYFGPVFYVNLVDNSEIHAASKDPAFGVFVKGFDIVKRFAQMPKREEDGVFDSPIYIVGAEILDKN
;
A
#
# COMPACT_ATOMS: atom_id res chain seq x y z
N MET A 1 12.11 61.19 -33.17
CA MET A 1 11.99 60.98 -34.63
C MET A 1 11.85 59.47 -34.84
N ALA A 2 10.79 58.86 -35.35
CA ALA A 2 9.55 59.23 -36.05
C ALA A 2 8.46 58.19 -35.64
N ALA A 3 7.21 58.58 -35.37
CA ALA A 3 6.00 58.41 -36.23
C ALA A 3 5.94 57.06 -37.00
N SER A 4 4.90 56.22 -36.98
CA SER A 4 3.45 56.44 -37.03
C SER A 4 2.69 55.14 -36.73
N PRO A 5 1.41 55.17 -36.27
CA PRO A 5 0.62 53.97 -35.97
C PRO A 5 -0.26 53.52 -37.15
N GLN A 6 -0.52 52.21 -37.26
CA GLN A 6 -1.54 51.65 -38.16
C GLN A 6 -2.77 51.20 -37.37
N ASP A 7 -3.86 51.93 -37.59
CA ASP A 7 -5.24 51.53 -37.33
C ASP A 7 -5.61 50.27 -38.12
N LYS A 8 -6.13 49.26 -37.43
CA LYS A 8 -6.95 48.20 -38.04
C LYS A 8 -8.25 48.07 -37.27
N ALA A 9 -9.31 48.61 -37.87
CA ALA A 9 -10.69 48.40 -37.49
C ALA A 9 -11.04 46.91 -37.48
N LYS A 10 -11.60 46.44 -36.36
CA LYS A 10 -12.29 45.14 -36.27
C LYS A 10 -13.78 45.33 -36.54
N PRO A 11 -14.43 44.47 -37.33
CA PRO A 11 -15.86 44.51 -37.53
C PRO A 11 -16.58 43.96 -36.30
N ASN A 12 -17.65 44.65 -35.94
CA ASN A 12 -18.57 44.36 -34.86
C ASN A 12 -19.45 43.16 -35.27
N VAL A 13 -19.16 41.97 -34.73
CA VAL A 13 -20.01 40.78 -34.89
C VAL A 13 -20.97 40.74 -33.70
N MET A 14 -22.23 41.09 -33.95
CA MET A 14 -23.32 40.80 -33.03
C MET A 14 -23.54 39.29 -32.99
N ASN A 15 -23.02 38.63 -31.95
CA ASN A 15 -23.47 37.30 -31.57
C ASN A 15 -24.65 37.46 -30.61
N GLY A 16 -25.84 37.13 -31.11
CA GLY A 16 -27.03 36.93 -30.30
C GLY A 16 -26.84 35.73 -29.38
N THR A 17 -26.85 35.98 -28.08
CA THR A 17 -26.89 34.97 -27.02
C THR A 17 -28.31 34.41 -26.92
N ALA A 18 -28.55 33.29 -27.59
CA ALA A 18 -29.66 32.40 -27.24
C ALA A 18 -29.21 31.55 -26.05
N GLU A 19 -29.55 31.99 -24.83
CA GLU A 19 -29.45 31.21 -23.61
C GLU A 19 -30.44 30.04 -23.67
N LEU A 20 -29.96 28.89 -24.18
CA LEU A 20 -30.58 27.60 -23.98
C LEU A 20 -30.27 27.15 -22.54
N ASN A 21 -31.27 27.24 -21.68
CA ASN A 21 -31.30 26.63 -20.35
C ASN A 21 -31.14 25.11 -20.46
N ALA A 22 -29.90 24.64 -20.50
CA ALA A 22 -29.57 23.23 -20.37
C ALA A 22 -29.73 22.83 -18.90
N ALA A 23 -30.77 22.05 -18.60
CA ALA A 23 -30.98 21.48 -17.29
C ALA A 23 -29.75 20.68 -16.84
N PRO A 24 -29.27 20.85 -15.59
CA PRO A 24 -28.07 20.19 -15.11
C PRO A 24 -28.27 18.66 -15.10
N LYS A 25 -27.40 17.94 -15.81
CA LYS A 25 -27.32 16.46 -15.81
C LYS A 25 -26.90 15.96 -14.42
N SER A 26 -27.85 15.88 -13.49
CA SER A 26 -27.63 15.47 -12.09
C SER A 26 -27.24 14.00 -11.92
N THR A 27 -27.35 13.17 -12.97
CA THR A 27 -26.96 11.75 -12.96
C THR A 27 -25.43 11.52 -12.99
N SER A 28 -24.62 12.57 -13.15
CA SER A 28 -23.15 12.49 -13.19
C SER A 28 -22.51 12.30 -11.82
N LEU A 29 -23.04 12.97 -10.79
CA LEU A 29 -22.37 13.05 -9.49
C LEU A 29 -22.44 11.71 -8.73
N ALA A 30 -23.60 11.04 -8.74
CA ALA A 30 -23.77 9.76 -8.07
C ALA A 30 -22.88 8.66 -8.69
N LYS A 31 -22.75 8.62 -10.02
CA LYS A 31 -21.83 7.70 -10.72
C LYS A 31 -20.37 7.98 -10.38
N GLN A 32 -19.98 9.26 -10.28
CA GLN A 32 -18.62 9.66 -9.90
C GLN A 32 -18.29 9.31 -8.46
N ILE A 33 -19.20 9.56 -7.51
CA ILE A 33 -19.02 9.20 -6.10
C ILE A 33 -18.90 7.68 -5.95
N LEU A 34 -19.76 6.92 -6.64
CA LEU A 34 -19.71 5.45 -6.55
C LEU A 34 -18.46 4.86 -7.21
N ALA A 35 -18.01 5.40 -8.35
CA ALA A 35 -16.76 5.00 -8.98
C ALA A 35 -15.55 5.29 -8.08
N LEU A 36 -15.57 6.43 -7.36
CA LEU A 36 -14.55 6.77 -6.38
C LEU A 36 -14.53 5.78 -5.21
N LEU A 37 -15.70 5.43 -4.65
CA LEU A 37 -15.81 4.44 -3.57
C LEU A 37 -15.31 3.06 -4.01
N PHE A 38 -15.62 2.64 -5.24
CA PHE A 38 -15.16 1.37 -5.80
C PHE A 38 -13.64 1.37 -6.04
N ALA A 39 -13.09 2.48 -6.56
CA ALA A 39 -11.65 2.65 -6.71
C ALA A 39 -10.93 2.63 -5.36
N LEU A 40 -11.50 3.26 -4.32
CA LEU A 40 -10.96 3.23 -2.96
C LEU A 40 -10.97 1.82 -2.36
N THR A 41 -12.04 1.04 -2.57
CA THR A 41 -12.12 -0.36 -2.08
C THR A 41 -11.15 -1.28 -2.82
N ILE A 42 -11.01 -1.14 -4.14
CA ILE A 42 -9.99 -1.89 -4.90
C ILE A 42 -8.59 -1.48 -4.43
N GLY A 43 -8.35 -0.19 -4.24
CA GLY A 43 -7.08 0.34 -3.76
C GLY A 43 -6.69 -0.21 -2.38
N THR A 44 -7.61 -0.26 -1.42
CA THR A 44 -7.35 -0.84 -0.09
C THR A 44 -7.13 -2.36 -0.16
N LEU A 45 -7.86 -3.09 -1.00
CA LEU A 45 -7.65 -4.53 -1.19
C LEU A 45 -6.29 -4.85 -1.84
N ILE A 46 -5.89 -4.10 -2.87
CA ILE A 46 -4.57 -4.25 -3.50
C ILE A 46 -3.47 -3.85 -2.52
N GLY A 47 -3.63 -2.73 -1.81
CA GLY A 47 -2.70 -2.27 -0.77
C GLY A 47 -2.51 -3.34 0.30
N GLY A 48 -3.61 -3.88 0.85
CA GLY A 48 -3.59 -4.96 1.83
C GLY A 48 -2.89 -6.23 1.33
N TYR A 49 -3.11 -6.62 0.08
CA TYR A 49 -2.42 -7.76 -0.54
C TYR A 49 -0.91 -7.53 -0.65
N VAL A 50 -0.50 -6.37 -1.17
CA VAL A 50 0.93 -6.01 -1.31
C VAL A 50 1.61 -5.97 0.06
N THR A 51 1.00 -5.33 1.06
CA THR A 51 1.55 -5.31 2.42
C THR A 51 1.64 -6.69 3.03
N SER A 52 0.64 -7.56 2.80
CA SER A 52 0.68 -8.94 3.28
C SER A 52 1.79 -9.75 2.62
N SER A 53 2.04 -9.56 1.33
CA SER A 53 3.15 -10.22 0.62
C SER A 53 4.52 -9.71 1.05
N LEU A 54 4.65 -8.41 1.32
CA LEU A 54 5.89 -7.85 1.87
C LEU A 54 6.17 -8.39 3.27
N LEU A 55 5.14 -8.43 4.13
CA LEU A 55 5.21 -9.05 5.45
C LEU A 55 5.61 -10.52 5.36
N GLU A 56 5.03 -11.29 4.43
CA GLU A 56 5.37 -12.70 4.21
C GLU A 56 6.85 -12.88 3.82
N SER A 57 7.40 -11.98 2.99
CA SER A 57 8.82 -11.96 2.64
C SER A 57 9.74 -11.64 3.82
N GLU A 58 9.48 -10.54 4.53
CA GLU A 58 10.23 -10.14 5.73
C GLU A 58 10.19 -11.25 6.78
N TYR A 59 9.05 -11.90 6.91
CA TYR A 59 8.84 -13.00 7.83
C TYR A 59 9.69 -14.23 7.53
N GLN A 60 9.80 -14.62 6.26
CA GLN A 60 10.69 -15.71 5.85
C GLN A 60 12.16 -15.36 6.11
N SER A 61 12.54 -14.09 5.92
CA SER A 61 13.87 -13.61 6.26
C SER A 61 14.16 -13.70 7.76
N ILE A 62 13.25 -13.24 8.62
CA ILE A 62 13.35 -13.37 10.08
C ILE A 62 13.49 -14.84 10.48
N LEU A 63 12.72 -15.74 9.88
CA LEU A 63 12.81 -17.18 10.14
C LEU A 63 14.17 -17.78 9.76
N ALA A 64 14.71 -17.36 8.60
CA ALA A 64 16.03 -17.78 8.17
C ALA A 64 17.12 -17.29 9.12
N GLN A 65 17.06 -16.01 9.52
CA GLN A 65 17.98 -15.43 10.51
C GLN A 65 17.87 -16.13 11.86
N LEU A 66 16.66 -16.41 12.35
CA LEU A 66 16.45 -17.08 13.63
C LEU A 66 17.05 -18.50 13.64
N ARG A 67 16.92 -19.23 12.51
CA ARG A 67 17.56 -20.54 12.32
C ARG A 67 19.08 -20.42 12.27
N ALA A 68 19.62 -19.45 11.53
CA ALA A 68 21.05 -19.22 11.44
C ALA A 68 21.64 -18.91 12.83
N ASN A 69 21.01 -18.01 13.58
CA ASN A 69 21.42 -17.65 14.94
C ASN A 69 21.35 -18.83 15.90
N TYR A 70 20.31 -19.67 15.81
CA TYR A 70 20.22 -20.90 16.61
C TYR A 70 21.34 -21.89 16.27
N GLN A 71 21.66 -22.09 14.98
CA GLN A 71 22.76 -22.95 14.57
C GLN A 71 24.12 -22.41 15.05
N LEU A 72 24.32 -21.10 14.95
CA LEU A 72 25.52 -20.43 15.43
C LEU A 72 25.68 -20.61 16.95
N SER A 73 24.65 -20.27 17.73
CA SER A 73 24.66 -20.46 19.18
C SER A 73 24.91 -21.92 19.57
N LEU A 74 24.29 -22.87 18.86
CA LEU A 74 24.54 -24.31 19.09
C LEU A 74 26.00 -24.70 18.78
N SER A 75 26.61 -24.08 17.77
CA SER A 75 28.03 -24.32 17.42
C SER A 75 28.99 -23.70 18.45
N GLU A 76 28.69 -22.50 18.94
CA GLU A 76 29.47 -21.81 19.98
C GLU A 76 29.45 -22.60 21.27
N THR A 77 28.26 -23.02 21.74
CA THR A 77 28.14 -23.84 22.96
C THR A 77 28.85 -25.20 22.84
N LYS A 78 28.88 -25.78 21.63
CA LYS A 78 29.65 -27.01 21.38
C LYS A 78 31.16 -26.77 21.46
N GLU A 79 31.65 -25.64 20.96
CA GLU A 79 33.07 -25.30 21.04
C GLU A 79 33.46 -24.95 22.48
N GLU A 80 32.65 -24.20 23.22
CA GLU A 80 32.85 -23.94 24.66
C GLU A 80 32.91 -25.24 25.47
N HIS A 81 32.00 -26.18 25.18
CA HIS A 81 32.03 -27.50 25.80
C HIS A 81 33.31 -28.27 25.46
N LYS A 82 33.79 -28.18 24.23
CA LYS A 82 35.04 -28.81 23.80
C LYS A 82 36.26 -28.17 24.49
N ILE A 83 36.29 -26.84 24.61
CA ILE A 83 37.33 -26.13 25.38
C ILE A 83 37.31 -26.59 26.84
N CYS A 84 36.13 -26.65 27.48
CA CYS A 84 36.00 -27.19 28.84
C CYS A 84 36.52 -28.64 28.93
N GLN A 85 36.24 -29.48 27.93
CA GLN A 85 36.74 -30.86 27.87
C GLN A 85 38.26 -30.93 27.73
N ASP A 86 38.86 -30.09 26.88
CA ASP A 86 40.29 -30.03 26.65
C ASP A 86 41.02 -29.54 27.92
N ASP A 87 40.50 -28.50 28.59
CA ASP A 87 41.00 -28.00 29.87
C ASP A 87 40.95 -29.09 30.97
N LEU A 88 39.84 -29.83 31.05
CA LEU A 88 39.69 -30.96 31.96
C LEU A 88 40.70 -32.08 31.66
N LEU A 89 41.02 -32.31 30.38
CA LEU A 89 42.00 -33.29 29.93
C LEU A 89 43.44 -32.86 30.28
N GLU A 90 43.77 -31.59 30.09
CA GLU A 90 45.06 -31.02 30.45
C GLU A 90 45.29 -31.03 31.96
N GLN A 91 44.29 -30.64 32.76
CA GLN A 91 44.34 -30.76 34.22
C GLN A 91 44.53 -32.21 34.65
N LYS A 92 43.81 -33.16 34.04
CA LYS A 92 43.97 -34.60 34.30
C LYS A 92 45.37 -35.11 33.95
N LYS A 93 45.97 -34.61 32.87
CA LYS A 93 47.34 -34.95 32.48
C LYS A 93 48.34 -34.42 33.51
N SER A 94 48.26 -33.13 33.86
CA SER A 94 49.08 -32.51 34.92
C SER A 94 48.96 -33.28 36.24
N TYR A 95 47.75 -33.74 36.57
CA TYR A 95 47.49 -34.54 37.76
C TYR A 95 48.13 -35.94 37.68
N THR A 96 48.03 -36.63 36.54
CA THR A 96 48.63 -37.96 36.35
C THR A 96 50.16 -37.90 36.45
N GLU A 97 50.75 -36.83 35.93
CA GLU A 97 52.18 -36.55 36.06
C GLU A 97 52.58 -36.31 37.53
N ALA A 98 51.80 -35.55 38.30
CA ALA A 98 52.03 -35.36 39.74
C ALA A 98 51.95 -36.67 40.55
N VAL A 99 50.99 -37.56 40.23
CA VAL A 99 50.83 -38.88 40.88
C VAL A 99 52.00 -39.83 40.63
N SER A 100 52.62 -39.72 39.46
CA SER A 100 53.74 -40.58 39.09
C SER A 100 55.02 -40.26 39.88
N SER A 101 55.07 -39.11 40.56
CA SER A 101 56.07 -38.81 41.58
C SER A 101 55.73 -39.56 42.88
N ASN A 102 56.60 -40.49 43.25
CA ASN A 102 56.32 -41.65 44.10
C ASN A 102 56.25 -41.34 45.63
N ASP A 103 55.58 -40.24 46.02
CA ASP A 103 55.50 -39.81 47.42
C ASP A 103 54.24 -40.36 48.12
N ASP A 104 54.43 -41.34 49.01
CA ASP A 104 53.35 -42.08 49.68
C ASP A 104 52.46 -41.21 50.59
N GLY A 105 52.89 -39.97 50.91
CA GLY A 105 52.12 -39.00 51.70
C GLY A 105 50.92 -38.38 50.97
N CYS A 106 50.85 -38.45 49.63
CA CYS A 106 49.92 -37.65 48.83
C CYS A 106 48.57 -38.34 48.53
N LYS A 107 48.35 -39.59 48.96
CA LYS A 107 47.18 -40.42 48.57
C LYS A 107 45.81 -39.86 48.98
N ASP A 108 45.71 -39.19 50.13
CA ASP A 108 44.43 -38.65 50.63
C ASP A 108 44.06 -37.30 49.97
N GLU A 109 45.06 -36.43 49.74
CA GLU A 109 44.89 -35.22 48.93
C GLU A 109 44.48 -35.58 47.50
N LEU A 110 45.09 -36.64 46.97
CA LEU A 110 44.78 -37.17 45.65
C LEU A 110 43.32 -37.58 45.51
N LYS A 111 42.78 -38.29 46.52
CA LYS A 111 41.38 -38.71 46.55
C LYS A 111 40.42 -37.52 46.61
N THR A 112 40.79 -36.49 47.36
CA THR A 112 40.02 -35.24 47.49
C THR A 112 39.99 -34.48 46.16
N LEU A 113 41.15 -34.25 45.54
CA LEU A 113 41.24 -33.56 44.24
C LEU A 113 40.45 -34.31 43.15
N LYS A 114 40.54 -35.64 43.10
CA LYS A 114 39.78 -36.46 42.13
C LYS A 114 38.27 -36.31 42.30
N SER A 115 37.81 -36.12 43.54
CA SER A 115 36.40 -35.87 43.83
C SER A 115 35.95 -34.47 43.42
N GLN A 116 36.80 -33.46 43.63
CA GLN A 116 36.57 -32.08 43.18
C GLN A 116 36.52 -32.00 41.66
N TRP A 117 37.48 -32.61 40.96
CA TRP A 117 37.52 -32.65 39.49
C TRP A 117 36.26 -33.28 38.90
N ARG A 118 35.82 -34.43 39.41
CA ARG A 118 34.55 -35.06 38.97
C ARG A 118 33.34 -34.19 39.24
N HIS A 119 33.38 -33.38 40.30
CA HIS A 119 32.30 -32.46 40.62
C HIS A 119 32.28 -31.27 39.64
N GLU A 120 33.43 -30.70 39.32
CA GLU A 120 33.57 -29.62 38.33
C GLU A 120 33.20 -30.08 36.91
N GLU A 121 33.64 -31.28 36.50
CA GLU A 121 33.23 -31.90 35.22
C GLU A 121 31.71 -32.05 35.14
N LEU A 122 31.08 -32.52 36.22
CA LEU A 122 29.62 -32.65 36.29
C LEU A 122 28.92 -31.29 36.24
N LEU A 123 29.46 -30.26 36.90
CA LEU A 123 28.89 -28.91 36.86
C LEU A 123 28.99 -28.29 35.47
N CYS A 124 30.15 -28.40 34.79
CA CYS A 124 30.32 -27.93 33.41
C CYS A 124 29.34 -28.63 32.46
N GLN A 125 29.20 -29.97 32.57
CA GLN A 125 28.21 -30.72 31.78
C GLN A 125 26.78 -30.25 32.05
N GLN A 126 26.39 -30.08 33.32
CA GLN A 126 25.04 -29.64 33.69
C GLN A 126 24.74 -28.22 33.21
N GLU A 127 25.73 -27.33 33.15
CA GLU A 127 25.58 -25.97 32.66
C GLU A 127 25.38 -25.93 31.16
N VAL A 128 26.22 -26.66 30.40
CA VAL A 128 26.08 -26.81 28.94
C VAL A 128 24.74 -27.46 28.57
N GLU A 129 24.33 -28.52 29.25
CA GLU A 129 23.03 -29.16 29.02
C GLU A 129 21.86 -28.20 29.30
N ARG A 130 21.98 -27.37 30.34
CA ARG A 130 20.95 -26.39 30.70
C ARG A 130 20.84 -25.29 29.64
N GLU A 131 21.97 -24.74 29.19
CA GLU A 131 21.99 -23.70 28.14
C GLU A 131 21.50 -24.23 26.79
N MET A 132 21.89 -25.46 26.41
CA MET A 132 21.36 -26.11 25.21
C MET A 132 19.85 -26.34 25.32
N LEU A 133 19.35 -26.82 26.47
CA LEU A 133 17.93 -27.05 26.69
C LEU A 133 17.14 -25.73 26.64
N TRP A 134 17.67 -24.66 27.24
CA TRP A 134 17.02 -23.36 27.25
C TRP A 134 16.97 -22.74 25.84
N SER A 135 18.09 -22.78 25.11
CA SER A 135 18.17 -22.31 23.72
C SER A 135 17.26 -23.11 22.78
N HIS A 136 17.22 -24.44 22.95
CA HIS A 136 16.32 -25.31 22.19
C HIS A 136 14.85 -24.96 22.45
N LYS A 137 14.47 -24.82 23.72
CA LYS A 137 13.10 -24.45 24.11
C LYS A 137 12.71 -23.07 23.58
N ALA A 138 13.59 -22.08 23.68
CA ALA A 138 13.34 -20.74 23.14
C ALA A 138 13.14 -20.78 21.62
N TYR A 139 13.90 -21.60 20.90
CA TYR A 139 13.72 -21.84 19.47
C TYR A 139 12.40 -22.55 19.15
N GLU A 140 12.02 -23.58 19.90
CA GLU A 140 10.73 -24.27 19.75
C GLU A 140 9.54 -23.33 20.00
N ASP A 141 9.57 -22.56 21.09
CA ASP A 141 8.53 -21.59 21.43
C ASP A 141 8.41 -20.51 20.34
N SER A 142 9.55 -20.01 19.84
CA SER A 142 9.60 -19.01 18.76
C SER A 142 9.05 -19.58 17.45
N THR A 143 9.47 -20.79 17.05
CA THR A 143 8.99 -21.43 15.82
C THR A 143 7.52 -21.81 15.89
N ALA A 144 7.00 -22.21 17.07
CA ALA A 144 5.58 -22.47 17.27
C ALA A 144 4.74 -21.20 17.21
N ALA A 145 5.17 -20.13 17.87
CA ALA A 145 4.53 -18.81 17.78
C ALA A 145 4.50 -18.32 16.33
N ILE A 146 5.60 -18.53 15.62
CA ILE A 146 5.72 -18.23 14.21
C ILE A 146 4.71 -19.05 13.38
N ALA A 147 4.73 -20.38 13.48
CA ALA A 147 3.81 -21.23 12.73
C ALA A 147 2.34 -20.83 12.95
N LYS A 148 1.98 -20.44 14.18
CA LYS A 148 0.65 -19.91 14.51
C LYS A 148 0.34 -18.60 13.77
N ALA A 149 1.27 -17.66 13.74
CA ALA A 149 1.11 -16.40 13.00
C ALA A 149 0.99 -16.63 11.49
N THR A 150 1.82 -17.50 10.90
CA THR A 150 1.73 -17.88 9.48
C THR A 150 0.37 -18.47 9.14
N ASN A 151 -0.14 -19.40 9.96
CA ASN A 151 -1.44 -20.01 9.74
C ASN A 151 -2.57 -18.98 9.82
N LYS A 152 -2.50 -18.02 10.77
CA LYS A 152 -3.46 -16.91 10.89
C LYS A 152 -3.42 -16.03 9.63
N LEU A 153 -2.22 -15.69 9.15
CA LEU A 153 -2.05 -14.88 7.95
C LEU A 153 -2.55 -15.58 6.68
N GLN A 154 -2.32 -16.89 6.57
CA GLN A 154 -2.84 -17.70 5.46
C GLN A 154 -4.38 -17.80 5.48
N ALA A 155 -4.98 -17.97 6.66
CA ALA A 155 -6.44 -17.96 6.82
C ALA A 155 -7.03 -16.61 6.40
N LEU A 156 -6.41 -15.50 6.82
CA LEU A 156 -6.81 -14.15 6.42
C LEU A 156 -6.66 -13.92 4.90
N LYS A 157 -5.59 -14.42 4.29
CA LYS A 157 -5.40 -14.34 2.83
C LYS A 157 -6.50 -15.07 2.07
N GLN A 158 -6.96 -16.21 2.59
CA GLN A 158 -8.09 -16.95 2.02
C GLN A 158 -9.41 -16.18 2.17
N GLU A 159 -9.65 -15.56 3.33
CA GLU A 159 -10.83 -14.74 3.61
C GLU A 159 -10.88 -13.47 2.74
N ILE A 160 -9.76 -12.76 2.59
CA ILE A 160 -9.66 -11.62 1.67
C ILE A 160 -9.91 -12.08 0.23
N GLY A 161 -9.40 -13.26 -0.15
CA GLY A 161 -9.64 -13.86 -1.46
C GLY A 161 -11.11 -14.14 -1.74
N SER A 162 -11.85 -14.70 -0.77
CA SER A 162 -13.29 -14.94 -0.91
C SER A 162 -14.09 -13.63 -0.97
N LEU A 163 -13.79 -12.68 -0.09
CA LEU A 163 -14.41 -11.35 -0.09
C LEU A 163 -14.19 -10.61 -1.41
N LYS A 164 -12.99 -10.70 -2.00
CA LYS A 164 -12.70 -10.12 -3.31
C LYS A 164 -13.55 -10.74 -4.42
N SER A 165 -13.68 -12.07 -4.43
CA SER A 165 -14.51 -12.78 -5.39
C SER A 165 -15.98 -12.36 -5.27
N ASP A 166 -16.49 -12.29 -4.04
CA ASP A 166 -17.86 -11.86 -3.76
C ASP A 166 -18.12 -10.41 -4.20
N LEU A 167 -17.16 -9.50 -3.97
CA LEU A 167 -17.26 -8.10 -4.40
C LEU A 167 -17.30 -7.98 -5.92
N VAL A 168 -16.48 -8.75 -6.65
CA VAL A 168 -16.49 -8.78 -8.13
C VAL A 168 -17.84 -9.29 -8.65
N ASN A 169 -18.37 -10.36 -8.07
CA ASN A 169 -19.68 -10.89 -8.45
C ASN A 169 -20.80 -9.87 -8.19
N LYS A 170 -20.77 -9.19 -7.04
CA LYS A 170 -21.75 -8.15 -6.68
C LYS A 170 -21.66 -6.91 -7.57
N HIS A 171 -20.46 -6.59 -8.06
CA HIS A 171 -20.26 -5.53 -9.03
C HIS A 171 -20.87 -5.90 -10.40
N ALA A 172 -20.63 -7.11 -10.88
CA ALA A 172 -21.22 -7.60 -12.12
C ALA A 172 -22.77 -7.61 -12.06
N GLU A 173 -23.35 -8.08 -10.95
CA GLU A 173 -24.80 -7.99 -10.72
C GLU A 173 -25.31 -6.54 -10.78
N TRP A 174 -24.52 -5.59 -10.26
CA TRP A 174 -24.88 -4.18 -10.21
C TRP A 174 -24.82 -3.52 -11.59
N GLU A 175 -23.79 -3.80 -12.39
CA GLU A 175 -23.68 -3.27 -13.76
C GLU A 175 -24.89 -3.68 -14.61
N VAL A 176 -25.34 -4.93 -14.45
CA VAL A 176 -26.58 -5.42 -15.09
C VAL A 176 -27.80 -4.63 -14.61
N ALA A 177 -27.93 -4.38 -13.30
CA ALA A 177 -29.04 -3.61 -12.74
C ALA A 177 -29.05 -2.15 -13.24
N VAL A 178 -27.88 -1.50 -13.32
CA VAL A 178 -27.75 -0.12 -13.85
C VAL A 178 -28.11 -0.05 -15.32
N SER A 179 -27.68 -1.04 -16.11
CA SER A 179 -28.03 -1.14 -17.53
C SER A 179 -29.56 -1.26 -17.71
N ASN A 180 -30.20 -2.12 -16.92
CA ASN A 180 -31.66 -2.29 -16.93
C ASN A 180 -32.40 -1.01 -16.52
N LEU A 181 -31.93 -0.30 -15.49
CA LEU A 181 -32.53 0.97 -15.05
C LEU A 181 -32.40 2.05 -16.12
N SER A 182 -31.23 2.16 -16.76
CA SER A 182 -31.00 3.12 -17.85
C SER A 182 -31.93 2.86 -19.05
N SER A 183 -32.12 1.59 -19.42
CA SER A 183 -33.07 1.20 -20.47
C SER A 183 -34.51 1.58 -20.09
N THR A 184 -34.91 1.30 -18.85
CA THR A 184 -36.25 1.62 -18.34
C THR A 184 -36.48 3.15 -18.30
N GLN A 185 -35.47 3.93 -17.92
CA GLN A 185 -35.54 5.39 -17.92
C GLN A 185 -35.68 5.96 -19.34
N MET A 186 -34.98 5.37 -20.32
CA MET A 186 -35.12 5.75 -21.73
C MET A 186 -36.54 5.47 -22.25
N GLN A 187 -37.12 4.32 -21.90
CA GLN A 187 -38.51 3.99 -22.23
C GLN A 187 -39.51 4.96 -21.60
N ARG A 188 -39.27 5.39 -20.35
CA ARG A 188 -40.11 6.37 -19.66
C ARG A 188 -40.08 7.74 -20.35
N GLU A 189 -38.90 8.18 -20.78
CA GLU A 189 -38.77 9.47 -21.49
C GLU A 189 -39.44 9.42 -22.86
N GLU A 190 -39.32 8.30 -23.59
CA GLU A 190 -40.03 8.08 -24.85
C GLU A 190 -41.56 8.10 -24.64
N ALA A 191 -42.05 7.44 -23.58
CA ALA A 191 -43.47 7.46 -23.23
C ALA A 191 -43.96 8.87 -22.87
N ARG A 192 -43.14 9.66 -22.16
CA ARG A 192 -43.44 11.04 -21.81
C ARG A 192 -43.54 11.93 -23.05
N GLN A 193 -42.60 11.80 -23.99
CA GLN A 193 -42.65 12.55 -25.26
C GLN A 193 -43.92 12.23 -26.06
N LYS A 194 -44.34 10.96 -26.09
CA LYS A 194 -45.61 10.55 -26.72
C LYS A 194 -46.82 11.17 -26.01
N LEU A 195 -46.83 11.21 -24.67
CA LEU A 195 -47.89 11.85 -23.89
C LEU A 195 -47.98 13.35 -24.18
N ASP A 196 -46.84 14.05 -24.25
CA ASP A 196 -46.79 15.47 -24.57
C ASP A 196 -47.31 15.74 -26.00
N GLN A 197 -46.98 14.86 -26.95
CA GLN A 197 -47.49 14.93 -28.33
C GLN A 197 -49.02 14.74 -28.39
N ILE A 198 -49.56 13.76 -27.66
CA ILE A 198 -51.01 13.52 -27.57
C ILE A 198 -51.71 14.72 -26.92
N THR A 199 -51.11 15.30 -25.87
CA THR A 199 -51.66 16.49 -25.19
C THR A 199 -51.76 17.68 -26.13
N LEU A 200 -50.75 17.89 -26.99
CA LEU A 200 -50.80 18.93 -28.04
C LEU A 200 -51.89 18.65 -29.09
N GLN A 201 -52.07 17.39 -29.49
CA GLN A 201 -53.13 17.01 -30.43
C GLN A 201 -54.53 17.24 -29.84
N LEU A 202 -54.74 16.87 -28.57
CA LEU A 202 -55.99 17.13 -27.85
C LEU A 202 -56.31 18.63 -27.80
N ALA A 203 -55.31 19.48 -27.49
CA ALA A 203 -55.50 20.93 -27.47
C ALA A 203 -55.90 21.50 -28.85
N ASP A 204 -55.35 20.97 -29.95
CA ASP A 204 -55.78 21.38 -31.30
C ASP A 204 -57.21 20.94 -31.60
N VAL A 205 -57.58 19.70 -31.26
CA VAL A 205 -58.94 19.18 -31.43
C VAL A 205 -59.95 19.98 -30.60
N GLU A 206 -59.64 20.31 -29.35
CA GLU A 206 -60.47 21.20 -28.51
C GLU A 206 -60.64 22.58 -29.15
N GLY A 207 -59.56 23.12 -29.73
CA GLY A 207 -59.59 24.36 -30.50
C GLY A 207 -60.47 24.28 -31.75
N GLN A 208 -60.41 23.18 -32.49
CA GLN A 208 -61.31 22.90 -33.63
C GLN A 208 -62.77 22.79 -33.19
N TYR A 209 -63.04 22.09 -32.08
CA TYR A 209 -64.37 21.96 -31.50
C TYR A 209 -64.94 23.34 -31.14
N HIS A 210 -64.18 24.20 -30.45
CA HIS A 210 -64.62 25.55 -30.09
C HIS A 210 -64.90 26.43 -31.31
N ARG A 211 -64.07 26.33 -32.36
CA ARG A 211 -64.31 27.02 -33.64
C ARG A 211 -65.62 26.57 -34.29
N THR A 212 -65.88 25.27 -34.27
CA THR A 212 -67.10 24.68 -34.84
C THR A 212 -68.34 25.07 -34.03
N GLN A 213 -68.26 25.03 -32.70
CA GLN A 213 -69.32 25.47 -31.81
C GLN A 213 -69.65 26.95 -32.00
N LYS A 214 -68.63 27.81 -32.15
CA LYS A 214 -68.82 29.22 -32.45
C LYS A 214 -69.49 29.42 -33.82
N SER A 215 -69.05 28.67 -34.84
CA SER A 215 -69.66 28.69 -36.18
C SER A 215 -71.14 28.30 -36.13
N LEU A 216 -71.48 27.25 -35.37
CA LEU A 216 -72.87 26.83 -35.15
C LEU A 216 -73.69 27.90 -34.42
N SER A 217 -73.12 28.57 -33.41
CA SER A 217 -73.77 29.69 -32.72
C SER A 217 -74.08 30.84 -33.68
N THR A 218 -73.10 31.25 -34.50
CA THR A 218 -73.32 32.29 -35.52
C THR A 218 -74.35 31.86 -36.56
N LEU A 219 -74.35 30.59 -36.96
CA LEU A 219 -75.35 30.05 -37.88
C LEU A 219 -76.75 30.04 -37.24
N GLY A 220 -76.84 29.78 -35.93
CA GLY A 220 -78.06 29.87 -35.13
C GLY A 220 -78.60 31.29 -35.05
N GLU A 221 -77.74 32.27 -34.78
CA GLU A 221 -78.10 33.70 -34.81
C GLU A 221 -78.53 34.14 -36.22
N GLU A 222 -77.89 33.64 -37.27
CA GLU A 222 -78.28 33.90 -38.66
C GLU A 222 -79.61 33.24 -39.03
N LEU A 223 -79.89 32.06 -38.47
CA LEU A 223 -81.19 31.39 -38.57
C LEU A 223 -82.29 32.17 -37.84
N GLU A 224 -82.04 32.64 -36.62
CA GLU A 224 -82.97 33.50 -35.88
C GLU A 224 -83.22 34.82 -36.60
N ARG A 225 -82.16 35.43 -37.16
CA ARG A 225 -82.29 36.63 -38.00
C ARG A 225 -83.13 36.35 -39.23
N ARG A 226 -82.91 35.21 -39.90
CA ARG A 226 -83.76 34.77 -41.01
C ARG A 226 -85.18 34.45 -40.59
N ASP A 227 -85.40 33.97 -39.37
CA ASP A 227 -86.73 33.70 -38.84
C ASP A 227 -87.46 34.99 -38.46
N ILE A 228 -86.74 36.04 -38.04
CA ILE A 228 -87.28 37.40 -37.87
C ILE A 228 -87.60 38.01 -39.23
N GLU A 229 -86.69 37.91 -40.20
CA GLU A 229 -86.92 38.34 -41.59
C GLU A 229 -88.09 37.56 -42.22
N ARG A 230 -88.22 36.26 -41.90
CA ARG A 230 -89.39 35.44 -42.25
C ARG A 230 -90.62 35.87 -41.50
N ALA A 231 -90.58 36.26 -40.24
CA ALA A 231 -91.74 36.76 -39.50
C ALA A 231 -92.23 38.11 -40.07
N GLU A 232 -91.32 38.97 -40.52
CA GLU A 232 -91.63 40.18 -41.28
C GLU A 232 -92.21 39.86 -42.66
N CYS A 233 -91.64 38.86 -43.35
CA CYS A 233 -92.23 38.31 -44.57
C CYS A 233 -93.56 37.60 -44.32
N ASP A 234 -93.81 37.00 -43.15
CA ASP A 234 -95.03 36.27 -42.77
C ASP A 234 -96.16 37.24 -42.46
N LYS A 235 -95.84 38.47 -42.07
CA LYS A 235 -96.81 39.56 -42.04
C LYS A 235 -97.31 39.89 -43.46
N ILE A 236 -96.42 39.87 -44.45
CA ILE A 236 -96.73 40.01 -45.87
C ILE A 236 -97.35 38.70 -46.42
N HIS A 237 -97.00 37.56 -45.85
CA HIS A 237 -97.48 36.24 -46.27
C HIS A 237 -98.84 35.88 -45.71
N ARG A 238 -99.29 36.42 -44.57
CA ARG A 238 -100.68 36.28 -44.09
C ARG A 238 -101.68 36.95 -45.04
N GLU A 239 -101.24 37.96 -45.80
CA GLU A 239 -102.01 38.52 -46.93
C GLU A 239 -101.98 37.59 -48.17
N LEU A 240 -100.99 36.69 -48.25
CA LEU A 240 -100.80 35.70 -49.32
C LEU A 240 -101.23 34.25 -48.97
N ASP A 241 -101.49 33.94 -47.70
CA ASP A 241 -101.91 32.61 -47.18
C ASP A 241 -103.39 32.31 -47.45
N SER A 242 -104.13 33.30 -47.96
CA SER A 242 -105.35 33.04 -48.73
C SER A 242 -105.07 32.34 -50.08
N CYS A 243 -103.84 32.36 -50.57
CA CYS A 243 -103.42 31.84 -51.88
C CYS A 243 -102.57 30.56 -51.80
N LYS A 244 -101.98 30.24 -50.64
CA LYS A 244 -101.02 29.13 -50.46
C LYS A 244 -101.58 27.87 -49.80
N ARG A 245 -102.87 27.58 -50.02
CA ARG A 245 -103.42 26.21 -49.85
C ARG A 245 -102.99 25.25 -50.98
N THR A 246 -102.20 25.72 -51.93
CA THR A 246 -101.82 24.98 -53.15
C THR A 246 -100.44 24.31 -53.08
N LEU A 247 -99.75 24.34 -51.94
CA LEU A 247 -98.38 23.78 -51.85
C LEU A 247 -98.17 22.90 -50.62
N GLN A 248 -99.16 22.04 -50.37
CA GLN A 248 -99.07 20.87 -49.47
C GLN A 248 -98.32 19.69 -50.11
N LYS A 249 -97.34 19.88 -51.00
CA LYS A 249 -96.60 18.75 -51.59
C LYS A 249 -95.17 19.15 -51.96
N SER A 250 -94.26 19.08 -50.99
CA SER A 250 -92.91 18.54 -51.20
C SER A 250 -92.07 18.60 -49.92
N LEU A 251 -91.43 17.46 -49.65
CA LEU A 251 -90.25 17.24 -48.81
C LEU A 251 -90.45 16.99 -47.31
N GLU A 252 -90.79 15.73 -47.03
CA GLU A 252 -90.30 14.97 -45.88
C GLU A 252 -88.83 14.54 -46.09
N GLY A 253 -88.07 14.52 -44.99
CA GLY A 253 -86.97 13.56 -44.75
C GLY A 253 -85.53 14.12 -44.83
N THR A 254 -84.81 14.17 -43.69
CA THR A 254 -83.63 13.31 -43.40
C THR A 254 -83.08 13.54 -41.99
N THR A 255 -83.01 12.44 -41.23
CA THR A 255 -82.24 12.22 -40.00
C THR A 255 -80.82 11.74 -40.32
N ASP A 256 -79.98 11.76 -39.27
CA ASP A 256 -78.72 11.04 -39.07
C ASP A 256 -77.39 11.70 -39.48
N GLY A 257 -76.64 12.08 -38.44
CA GLY A 257 -75.25 12.51 -38.52
C GLY A 257 -74.67 12.96 -37.17
N CYS A 258 -74.93 12.25 -36.06
CA CYS A 258 -74.35 12.60 -34.75
C CYS A 258 -74.18 11.40 -33.80
N THR A 259 -73.62 10.30 -34.28
CA THR A 259 -73.30 9.13 -33.45
C THR A 259 -71.83 8.69 -33.55
N THR A 260 -71.13 9.06 -34.63
CA THR A 260 -69.75 8.58 -34.88
C THR A 260 -68.68 9.28 -34.03
N SER A 261 -68.92 10.50 -33.55
CA SER A 261 -67.91 11.28 -32.79
C SER A 261 -67.91 10.96 -31.29
N LEU A 262 -69.01 10.44 -30.74
CA LEU A 262 -69.12 10.10 -29.33
C LEU A 262 -68.49 8.73 -29.01
N ASP A 263 -68.51 7.81 -29.97
CA ASP A 263 -67.89 6.49 -29.82
C ASP A 263 -66.36 6.58 -29.92
N LEU A 264 -65.82 7.46 -30.77
CA LEU A 264 -64.38 7.73 -30.83
C LEU A 264 -63.82 8.30 -29.52
N LEU A 265 -64.55 9.21 -28.86
CA LEU A 265 -64.14 9.78 -27.57
C LEU A 265 -64.25 8.77 -26.41
N LYS A 266 -65.16 7.80 -26.49
CA LYS A 266 -65.22 6.69 -25.53
C LYS A 266 -64.03 5.76 -25.68
N ASP A 267 -63.61 5.46 -26.90
CA ASP A 267 -62.44 4.62 -27.16
C ASP A 267 -61.15 5.30 -26.69
N GLU A 268 -61.01 6.60 -26.89
CA GLU A 268 -59.85 7.37 -26.43
C GLU A 268 -59.78 7.47 -24.89
N LYS A 269 -60.92 7.65 -24.21
CA LYS A 269 -61.00 7.59 -22.74
C LYS A 269 -60.62 6.21 -22.19
N ASN A 270 -61.03 5.16 -22.88
CA ASN A 270 -60.68 3.79 -22.49
C ASN A 270 -59.18 3.52 -22.68
N ASP A 271 -58.56 4.03 -23.76
CA ASP A 271 -57.12 3.91 -23.97
C ASP A 271 -56.31 4.68 -22.93
N LEU A 272 -56.69 5.93 -22.61
CA LEU A 272 -56.06 6.72 -21.55
C LEU A 272 -56.18 6.04 -20.18
N SER A 273 -57.33 5.46 -19.87
CA SER A 273 -57.52 4.70 -18.64
C SER A 273 -56.58 3.48 -18.60
N ARG A 274 -56.34 2.82 -19.74
CA ARG A 274 -55.39 1.71 -19.85
C ARG A 274 -53.95 2.17 -19.66
N GLN A 275 -53.56 3.32 -20.22
CA GLN A 275 -52.23 3.89 -20.04
C GLN A 275 -51.95 4.28 -18.58
N LEU A 276 -52.95 4.84 -17.89
CA LEU A 276 -52.82 5.24 -16.49
C LEU A 276 -52.64 4.02 -15.56
N GLU A 277 -53.26 2.89 -15.88
CA GLU A 277 -53.08 1.64 -15.15
C GLU A 277 -51.68 1.03 -15.39
N VAL A 278 -51.15 1.13 -16.62
CA VAL A 278 -49.76 0.73 -16.94
C VAL A 278 -48.75 1.59 -16.18
N MET A 279 -48.98 2.90 -16.08
CA MET A 279 -48.10 3.77 -15.30
C MET A 279 -48.15 3.48 -13.80
N LYS A 280 -49.32 3.18 -13.24
CA LYS A 280 -49.44 2.77 -11.83
C LYS A 280 -48.61 1.52 -11.54
N THR A 281 -48.75 0.48 -12.37
CA THR A 281 -47.98 -0.76 -12.23
C THR A 281 -46.48 -0.55 -12.39
N GLN A 282 -46.05 0.33 -13.31
CA GLN A 282 -44.62 0.73 -13.39
C GLN A 282 -44.13 1.46 -12.14
N ASN A 283 -44.94 2.34 -11.56
CA ASN A 283 -44.55 3.10 -10.38
C ASN A 283 -44.41 2.18 -9.15
N GLU A 284 -45.30 1.20 -9.00
CA GLU A 284 -45.18 0.14 -7.99
C GLU A 284 -43.90 -0.68 -8.16
N LYS A 285 -43.53 -1.00 -9.41
CA LYS A 285 -42.26 -1.69 -9.71
C LYS A 285 -41.03 -0.86 -9.29
N ILE A 286 -41.03 0.45 -9.57
CA ILE A 286 -39.94 1.37 -9.17
C ILE A 286 -39.82 1.47 -7.65
N ILE A 287 -40.95 1.54 -6.94
CA ILE A 287 -40.95 1.54 -5.48
C ILE A 287 -40.33 0.25 -4.96
N GLY A 288 -40.70 -0.91 -5.52
CA GLY A 288 -40.09 -2.19 -5.19
C GLY A 288 -38.57 -2.24 -5.44
N GLU A 289 -38.10 -1.71 -6.57
CA GLU A 289 -36.66 -1.62 -6.88
C GLU A 289 -35.92 -0.65 -5.92
N SER A 290 -36.55 0.47 -5.55
CA SER A 290 -35.99 1.42 -4.58
C SER A 290 -35.88 0.80 -3.18
N GLU A 291 -36.87 0.03 -2.75
CA GLU A 291 -36.81 -0.67 -1.46
C GLU A 291 -35.73 -1.76 -1.47
N PHE A 292 -35.60 -2.49 -2.58
CA PHE A 292 -34.56 -3.50 -2.75
C PHE A 292 -33.16 -2.90 -2.68
N THR A 293 -32.93 -1.78 -3.37
CA THR A 293 -31.63 -1.07 -3.34
C THR A 293 -31.31 -0.47 -1.97
N ASN A 294 -32.32 0.03 -1.23
CA ASN A 294 -32.15 0.48 0.15
C ASN A 294 -31.73 -0.68 1.08
N ARG A 295 -32.38 -1.85 0.98
CA ARG A 295 -31.97 -3.04 1.75
C ARG A 295 -30.56 -3.48 1.42
N ARG A 296 -30.16 -3.39 0.15
CA ARG A 296 -28.80 -3.73 -0.29
C ARG A 296 -27.76 -2.74 0.24
N SER A 297 -28.10 -1.45 0.26
CA SER A 297 -27.23 -0.40 0.81
C SER A 297 -27.01 -0.59 2.31
N ALA A 298 -28.08 -0.86 3.07
CA ALA A 298 -27.98 -1.18 4.50
C ALA A 298 -27.14 -2.44 4.76
N HIS A 299 -27.19 -3.44 3.87
CA HIS A 299 -26.32 -4.62 3.99
C HIS A 299 -24.84 -4.29 3.77
N VAL A 300 -24.51 -3.45 2.78
CA VAL A 300 -23.14 -3.00 2.52
C VAL A 300 -22.61 -2.14 3.68
N GLU A 301 -23.44 -1.26 4.24
CA GLU A 301 -23.07 -0.44 5.39
C GLU A 301 -22.71 -1.31 6.60
N LYS A 302 -23.52 -2.35 6.87
CA LYS A 302 -23.21 -3.35 7.91
C LYS A 302 -21.91 -4.11 7.63
N GLN A 303 -21.60 -4.44 6.38
CA GLN A 303 -20.33 -5.07 6.02
C GLN A 303 -19.14 -4.12 6.21
N LEU A 304 -19.31 -2.84 5.90
CA LEU A 304 -18.29 -1.81 6.11
C LEU A 304 -18.00 -1.60 7.60
N GLU A 305 -19.02 -1.60 8.44
CA GLU A 305 -18.86 -1.58 9.90
C GLU A 305 -18.03 -2.78 10.39
N GLY A 306 -18.30 -3.99 9.88
CA GLY A 306 -17.53 -5.19 10.19
C GLY A 306 -16.06 -5.09 9.74
N ALA A 307 -15.81 -4.59 8.53
CA ALA A 307 -14.45 -4.41 8.01
C ALA A 307 -13.66 -3.37 8.81
N ASN A 308 -14.31 -2.28 9.22
CA ASN A 308 -13.68 -1.24 10.06
C ASN A 308 -13.35 -1.77 11.46
N ALA A 309 -14.19 -2.62 12.04
CA ALA A 309 -13.90 -3.28 13.32
C ALA A 309 -12.68 -4.19 13.21
N LEU A 310 -12.58 -5.00 12.15
CA LEU A 310 -11.41 -5.84 11.88
C LEU A 310 -10.14 -5.01 11.69
N LEU A 311 -10.19 -3.91 10.92
CA LEU A 311 -9.06 -3.00 10.76
C LEU A 311 -8.59 -2.42 12.10
N SER A 312 -9.51 -2.02 12.97
CA SER A 312 -9.16 -1.52 14.31
C SER A 312 -8.51 -2.59 15.19
N GLU A 313 -8.94 -3.86 15.08
CA GLU A 313 -8.30 -4.98 15.77
C GLU A 313 -6.87 -5.21 15.26
N PHE A 314 -6.66 -5.16 13.93
CA PHE A 314 -5.33 -5.26 13.34
C PHE A 314 -4.39 -4.13 13.74
N GLU A 315 -4.87 -2.90 13.81
CA GLU A 315 -4.07 -1.76 14.27
C GLU A 315 -3.62 -1.97 15.72
N THR A 316 -4.52 -2.48 16.58
CA THR A 316 -4.21 -2.80 17.98
C THR A 316 -3.17 -3.91 18.10
N GLU A 317 -3.31 -5.00 17.34
CA GLU A 317 -2.35 -6.11 17.32
C GLU A 317 -0.98 -5.67 16.78
N ARG A 318 -0.96 -4.88 15.70
CA ARG A 318 0.26 -4.29 15.14
C ARG A 318 0.99 -3.42 16.16
N ASP A 319 0.25 -2.59 16.90
CA ASP A 319 0.85 -1.68 17.87
C ASP A 319 1.37 -2.45 19.10
N ALA A 320 0.71 -3.54 19.51
CA ALA A 320 1.22 -4.46 20.52
C ALA A 320 2.53 -5.13 20.08
N LEU A 321 2.60 -5.63 18.84
CA LEU A 321 3.82 -6.23 18.28
C LEU A 321 4.98 -5.23 18.20
N LYS A 322 4.71 -3.95 17.86
CA LYS A 322 5.74 -2.91 17.88
C LYS A 322 6.34 -2.70 19.27
N VAL A 323 5.53 -2.77 20.32
CA VAL A 323 6.00 -2.68 21.71
C VAL A 323 6.87 -3.88 22.09
N GLU A 324 6.46 -5.08 21.67
CA GLU A 324 7.23 -6.30 21.90
C GLU A 324 8.58 -6.27 21.18
N ILE A 325 8.60 -5.92 19.88
CA ILE A 325 9.83 -5.76 19.09
C ILE A 325 10.76 -4.74 19.75
N LYS A 326 10.23 -3.59 20.19
CA LYS A 326 11.04 -2.58 20.89
C LYS A 326 11.68 -3.16 22.17
N THR A 327 10.91 -3.92 22.94
CA THR A 327 11.41 -4.57 24.17
C THR A 327 12.51 -5.59 23.87
N ILE A 328 12.39 -6.35 22.79
CA ILE A 328 13.42 -7.29 22.33
C ILE A 328 14.68 -6.53 21.91
N ASN A 329 14.53 -5.47 21.10
CA ASN A 329 15.67 -4.64 20.67
C ASN A 329 16.40 -4.03 21.87
N ASP A 330 15.68 -3.49 22.86
CA ASP A 330 16.29 -2.91 24.06
C ASP A 330 17.08 -3.96 24.88
N LYS A 331 16.61 -5.21 24.93
CA LYS A 331 17.35 -6.32 25.56
C LYS A 331 18.61 -6.71 24.77
N ILE A 332 18.53 -6.75 23.44
CA ILE A 332 19.69 -7.01 22.58
C ILE A 332 20.73 -5.90 22.77
N ARG A 333 20.31 -4.63 22.76
CA ARG A 333 21.17 -3.48 23.03
C ARG A 333 21.95 -3.61 24.32
N GLU A 334 21.27 -3.94 25.43
CA GLU A 334 21.94 -4.07 26.73
C GLU A 334 22.88 -5.27 26.76
N LYS A 335 22.48 -6.42 26.20
CA LYS A 335 23.34 -7.60 26.09
C LYS A 335 24.61 -7.29 25.29
N ASP A 336 24.45 -6.63 24.15
CA ASP A 336 25.55 -6.30 23.27
C ASP A 336 26.48 -5.25 23.88
N ARG A 337 25.91 -4.26 24.59
CA ARG A 337 26.67 -3.29 25.38
C ARG A 337 27.57 -3.98 26.41
N LEU A 338 27.00 -4.89 27.20
CA LEU A 338 27.75 -5.65 28.21
C LEU A 338 28.81 -6.56 27.57
N SER A 339 28.50 -7.20 26.44
CA SER A 339 29.43 -8.03 25.68
C SER A 339 30.63 -7.21 25.19
N VAL A 340 30.39 -6.02 24.61
CA VAL A 340 31.46 -5.13 24.15
C VAL A 340 32.30 -4.62 25.32
N LEU A 341 31.67 -4.18 26.41
CA LEU A 341 32.39 -3.76 27.62
C LEU A 341 33.28 -4.86 28.18
N HIS A 342 32.80 -6.10 28.17
CA HIS A 342 33.56 -7.25 28.67
C HIS A 342 34.76 -7.60 27.77
N ARG A 343 34.55 -7.61 26.44
CA ARG A 343 35.55 -8.08 25.47
C ARG A 343 36.53 -7.00 25.04
N TYR A 344 36.04 -5.80 24.76
CA TYR A 344 36.81 -4.71 24.15
C TYR A 344 37.01 -3.51 25.10
N GLY A 345 36.38 -3.53 26.28
CA GLY A 345 36.45 -2.44 27.25
C GLY A 345 35.54 -1.25 26.91
N PRO A 346 35.71 -0.11 27.59
CA PRO A 346 34.91 1.09 27.35
C PRO A 346 35.29 1.78 26.03
N GLY A 347 34.27 2.27 25.30
CA GLY A 347 34.45 3.06 24.08
C GLY A 347 34.69 4.57 24.30
N PRO A 348 34.60 5.40 23.24
CA PRO A 348 34.46 4.98 21.85
C PRO A 348 35.70 4.21 21.38
N HIS A 349 35.49 3.17 20.57
CA HIS A 349 36.58 2.37 20.02
C HIS A 349 37.09 3.00 18.73
N GLN A 350 38.35 2.75 18.39
CA GLN A 350 38.92 3.21 17.12
C GLN A 350 39.34 2.01 16.28
N ILE A 351 39.09 2.09 14.98
CA ILE A 351 39.47 1.08 14.00
C ILE A 351 40.47 1.72 13.05
N LYS A 352 41.57 1.04 12.81
CA LYS A 352 42.52 1.39 11.77
C LYS A 352 42.29 0.50 10.56
N PHE A 353 42.04 1.11 9.41
CA PHE A 353 42.04 0.43 8.12
C PHE A 353 43.34 0.74 7.38
N THR A 354 43.97 -0.30 6.84
CA THR A 354 45.08 -0.19 5.89
C THR A 354 44.54 -0.40 4.49
N ILE A 355 44.68 0.61 3.64
CA ILE A 355 44.11 0.66 2.30
C ILE A 355 45.23 0.61 1.28
N GLN A 356 45.07 -0.16 0.21
CA GLN A 356 45.99 -0.18 -0.92
C GLN A 356 45.35 0.54 -2.11
N ILE A 357 46.02 1.59 -2.57
CA ILE A 357 45.62 2.41 -3.72
C ILE A 357 46.40 1.91 -4.95
N PRO A 358 45.73 1.71 -6.10
CA PRO A 358 46.37 1.20 -7.31
C PRO A 358 47.34 2.26 -7.86
N SER A 359 48.63 1.91 -7.84
CA SER A 359 49.76 2.70 -8.33
C SER A 359 50.91 1.75 -8.67
N ASP A 360 51.94 2.22 -9.37
CA ASP A 360 53.17 1.47 -9.63
C ASP A 360 54.38 2.20 -9.02
N PRO A 361 54.83 1.83 -7.80
CA PRO A 361 54.32 0.73 -6.95
C PRO A 361 53.00 1.08 -6.23
N PRO A 362 52.25 0.08 -5.70
CA PRO A 362 51.05 0.32 -4.92
C PRO A 362 51.33 1.17 -3.69
N ILE A 363 50.42 2.10 -3.39
CA ILE A 363 50.56 3.01 -2.24
C ILE A 363 49.66 2.49 -1.12
N GLU A 364 50.24 2.26 0.05
CA GLU A 364 49.50 1.94 1.26
C GLU A 364 49.21 3.21 2.07
N GLU A 365 47.97 3.36 2.48
CA GLU A 365 47.47 4.49 3.25
C GLU A 365 46.69 3.99 4.47
N THR A 366 46.57 4.84 5.49
CA THR A 366 45.89 4.49 6.74
C THR A 366 44.72 5.42 7.01
N LEU A 367 43.56 4.82 7.27
CA LEU A 367 42.37 5.52 7.76
C LEU A 367 42.12 5.14 9.22
N ILE A 368 41.70 6.09 10.05
CA ILE A 368 41.29 5.82 11.43
C ILE A 368 39.84 6.28 11.59
N LEU A 369 38.98 5.33 11.95
CA LEU A 369 37.57 5.51 12.23
C LEU A 369 37.35 5.45 13.73
N GLU A 370 36.71 6.46 14.30
CA GLU A 370 36.18 6.38 15.67
C GLU A 370 34.72 5.92 15.59
N LEU A 371 34.41 4.84 16.32
CA LEU A 371 33.06 4.31 16.40
C LEU A 371 32.17 5.18 17.28
N ALA A 372 30.87 5.10 17.01
CA ALA A 372 29.87 5.79 17.82
C ALA A 372 29.93 5.36 19.30
N PRO A 373 29.46 6.22 20.22
CA PRO A 373 29.39 5.89 21.64
C PRO A 373 28.56 4.63 21.90
N LEU A 374 29.07 3.77 22.79
CA LEU A 374 28.44 2.50 23.11
C LEU A 374 27.07 2.66 23.78
N ASP A 375 26.81 3.78 24.45
CA ASP A 375 25.50 4.07 25.05
C ASP A 375 24.45 4.48 24.01
N LEU A 376 24.86 4.81 22.79
CA LEU A 376 23.97 5.23 21.71
C LEU A 376 23.65 4.06 20.76
N MET A 377 24.68 3.31 20.33
CA MET A 377 24.52 2.25 19.32
C MET A 377 25.33 0.98 19.66
N PRO A 378 25.05 0.32 20.80
CA PRO A 378 25.81 -0.85 21.24
C PRO A 378 25.75 -2.04 20.28
N HIS A 379 24.58 -2.32 19.69
CA HIS A 379 24.41 -3.45 18.77
C HIS A 379 25.26 -3.24 17.51
N THR A 380 25.18 -2.04 16.93
CA THR A 380 25.92 -1.68 15.71
C THR A 380 27.43 -1.67 15.95
N VAL A 381 27.88 -1.09 17.07
CA VAL A 381 29.30 -1.07 17.45
C VAL A 381 29.83 -2.50 17.64
N LYS A 382 29.07 -3.37 18.32
CA LYS A 382 29.45 -4.78 18.47
C LYS A 382 29.63 -5.47 17.12
N SER A 383 28.65 -5.35 16.22
CA SER A 383 28.74 -5.95 14.88
C SER A 383 29.97 -5.47 14.12
N VAL A 384 30.30 -4.17 14.19
CA VAL A 384 31.50 -3.65 13.53
C VAL A 384 32.78 -4.24 14.13
N LEU A 385 32.92 -4.26 15.46
CA LEU A 385 34.10 -4.82 16.12
C LEU A 385 34.30 -6.30 15.78
N GLU A 386 33.22 -7.10 15.80
CA GLU A 386 33.26 -8.52 15.43
C GLU A 386 33.66 -8.74 13.96
N MET A 387 33.26 -7.85 13.04
CA MET A 387 33.73 -7.91 11.65
C MET A 387 35.21 -7.57 11.50
N ILE A 388 35.73 -6.62 12.27
CA ILE A 388 37.15 -6.28 12.23
C ILE A 388 37.97 -7.46 12.75
N GLU A 389 37.58 -8.02 13.89
CA GLU A 389 38.25 -9.17 14.51
C GLU A 389 38.26 -10.41 13.60
N LYS A 390 37.18 -10.65 12.84
CA LYS A 390 37.07 -11.75 11.88
C LYS A 390 37.68 -11.45 10.50
N GLU A 391 38.27 -10.26 10.31
CA GLU A 391 38.78 -9.80 9.02
C GLU A 391 37.73 -9.88 7.88
N THR A 392 36.44 -9.75 8.20
CA THR A 392 35.33 -9.90 7.24
C THR A 392 35.46 -8.90 6.08
N LEU A 393 36.02 -7.72 6.33
CA LEU A 393 36.19 -6.64 5.35
C LEU A 393 37.53 -6.70 4.58
N VAL A 394 38.48 -7.54 5.00
CA VAL A 394 39.80 -7.66 4.34
C VAL A 394 39.63 -8.34 2.98
N ASP A 395 40.36 -7.83 1.98
CA ASP A 395 40.22 -8.11 0.55
C ASP A 395 38.95 -7.52 -0.09
N GLY A 396 38.13 -6.80 0.69
CA GLY A 396 37.04 -5.98 0.18
C GLY A 396 37.54 -4.72 -0.53
N THR A 397 36.63 -3.99 -1.18
CA THR A 397 36.98 -2.80 -1.96
C THR A 397 36.11 -1.59 -1.63
N PHE A 398 36.65 -0.40 -1.91
CA PHE A 398 35.81 0.76 -2.18
C PHE A 398 35.20 0.54 -3.56
N MET A 399 33.89 0.33 -3.57
CA MET A 399 33.15 -0.21 -4.70
C MET A 399 32.83 0.85 -5.75
N LEU A 400 32.20 1.94 -5.31
CA LEU A 400 31.74 3.01 -6.19
C LEU A 400 31.65 4.34 -5.45
N ALA A 401 31.79 5.44 -6.19
CA ALA A 401 31.66 6.80 -5.68
C ALA A 401 30.49 7.52 -6.36
N LYS A 402 29.50 7.89 -5.55
CA LYS A 402 28.44 8.84 -5.92
C LYS A 402 28.81 10.25 -5.43
N PRO A 403 28.11 11.31 -5.87
CA PRO A 403 28.43 12.67 -5.44
C PRO A 403 28.38 12.91 -3.92
N HIS A 404 27.57 12.14 -3.19
CA HIS A 404 27.32 12.35 -1.75
C HIS A 404 27.85 11.21 -0.87
N ILE A 405 28.23 10.06 -1.43
CA ILE A 405 28.70 8.89 -0.69
C ILE A 405 29.71 8.06 -1.49
N ILE A 406 30.56 7.29 -0.78
CA ILE A 406 31.34 6.19 -1.34
C ILE A 406 30.89 4.88 -0.69
N LEU A 407 30.55 3.87 -1.49
CA LEU A 407 30.19 2.54 -0.98
C LEU A 407 31.42 1.67 -0.81
N VAL A 408 31.44 0.88 0.26
CA VAL A 408 32.55 0.03 0.69
C VAL A 408 31.98 -1.30 1.19
N GLY A 409 32.65 -2.41 0.92
CA GLY A 409 32.22 -3.69 1.45
C GLY A 409 33.11 -4.85 1.00
N PRO A 410 32.81 -6.08 1.47
CA PRO A 410 33.50 -7.31 1.09
C PRO A 410 33.07 -7.77 -0.31
N VAL A 411 33.30 -6.91 -1.31
CA VAL A 411 33.03 -7.14 -2.72
C VAL A 411 34.23 -6.64 -3.51
N ASP A 412 34.58 -7.35 -4.56
CA ASP A 412 35.65 -7.06 -5.53
C ASP A 412 35.09 -7.17 -6.95
N TYR A 413 34.70 -6.06 -7.56
CA TYR A 413 34.16 -6.03 -8.92
C TYR A 413 35.15 -6.49 -10.01
N TRP A 414 36.43 -6.60 -9.68
CA TRP A 414 37.51 -6.91 -10.61
C TRP A 414 37.98 -8.36 -10.51
N ASN A 415 37.59 -9.08 -9.45
CA ASN A 415 38.00 -10.47 -9.22
C ASN A 415 36.85 -11.35 -8.73
N THR A 416 36.27 -12.12 -9.65
CA THR A 416 35.18 -13.07 -9.37
C THR A 416 35.59 -14.17 -8.37
N GLU A 417 36.83 -14.64 -8.42
CA GLU A 417 37.31 -15.67 -7.48
C GLU A 417 37.39 -15.11 -6.05
N ASN A 418 37.90 -13.88 -5.91
CA ASN A 418 37.91 -13.18 -4.63
C ASN A 418 36.48 -12.95 -4.10
N ASN A 419 35.53 -12.57 -4.97
CA ASN A 419 34.12 -12.44 -4.59
C ASN A 419 33.52 -13.72 -4.02
N ASN A 420 33.82 -14.88 -4.62
CA ASN A 420 33.31 -16.15 -4.11
C ASN A 420 33.85 -16.41 -2.69
N ARG A 421 35.15 -16.17 -2.47
CA ARG A 421 35.78 -16.30 -1.15
C ARG A 421 35.22 -15.33 -0.12
N LEU A 422 35.02 -14.07 -0.51
CA LEU A 422 34.38 -13.05 0.35
C LEU A 422 32.94 -13.43 0.68
N SER A 423 32.18 -13.95 -0.28
CA SER A 423 30.82 -14.45 -0.07
C SER A 423 30.78 -15.63 0.90
N GLU A 424 31.67 -16.61 0.73
CA GLU A 424 31.78 -17.75 1.65
C GLU A 424 32.15 -17.29 3.06
N ARG A 425 33.08 -16.33 3.20
CA ARG A 425 33.45 -15.73 4.49
C ARG A 425 32.25 -15.03 5.13
N MET A 426 31.52 -14.21 4.39
CA MET A 426 30.32 -13.54 4.90
C MET A 426 29.26 -14.53 5.40
N ILE A 427 29.01 -15.61 4.66
CA ILE A 427 28.06 -16.67 5.06
C ILE A 427 28.56 -17.35 6.34
N SER A 428 29.85 -17.73 6.38
CA SER A 428 30.46 -18.35 7.55
C SER A 428 30.42 -17.45 8.80
N ASP A 429 30.57 -16.15 8.61
CA ASP A 429 30.57 -15.17 9.70
C ASP A 429 29.14 -14.79 10.16
N GLY A 430 28.10 -15.22 9.43
CA GLY A 430 26.70 -14.99 9.76
C GLY A 430 26.07 -13.74 9.11
N TYR A 431 26.70 -13.15 8.09
CA TYR A 431 26.27 -11.90 7.47
C TYR A 431 25.50 -12.06 6.15
N GLU A 432 25.07 -13.28 5.79
CA GLU A 432 24.34 -13.56 4.54
C GLU A 432 23.12 -12.62 4.35
N ASN A 433 22.40 -12.35 5.43
CA ASN A 433 21.15 -11.56 5.42
C ASN A 433 21.34 -10.13 5.96
N GLY A 434 22.56 -9.61 5.91
CA GLY A 434 22.92 -8.29 6.44
C GLY A 434 23.67 -8.36 7.77
N VAL A 435 24.18 -7.22 8.19
CA VAL A 435 25.09 -7.08 9.35
C VAL A 435 24.39 -6.83 10.69
N LEU A 436 23.17 -6.30 10.66
CA LEU A 436 22.42 -5.92 11.85
C LEU A 436 21.13 -6.72 11.98
N LEU A 437 20.77 -7.08 13.21
CA LEU A 437 19.48 -7.69 13.54
C LEU A 437 18.34 -6.66 13.44
N PHE A 438 18.63 -5.39 13.70
CA PHE A 438 17.74 -4.27 13.50
C PHE A 438 18.53 -2.99 13.23
N ASN A 439 17.93 -2.04 12.50
CA ASN A 439 18.55 -0.75 12.24
C ASN A 439 18.56 0.09 13.52
N GLU A 440 19.74 0.23 14.12
CA GLU A 440 19.94 0.95 15.36
C GLU A 440 20.22 2.44 15.11
N PHE A 441 19.18 3.17 14.69
CA PHE A 441 19.29 4.60 14.43
C PHE A 441 19.05 5.45 15.69
N THR A 442 19.80 6.55 15.81
CA THR A 442 19.60 7.57 16.85
C THR A 442 19.84 8.98 16.28
N PRO A 443 18.94 9.95 16.50
CA PRO A 443 19.11 11.32 15.99
C PRO A 443 20.28 12.07 16.63
N GLU A 444 20.78 11.62 17.78
CA GLU A 444 21.95 12.15 18.48
C GLU A 444 23.27 11.84 17.78
N TYR A 445 23.28 10.90 16.82
CA TYR A 445 24.45 10.54 16.03
C TYR A 445 24.07 10.50 14.52
N PRO A 446 23.83 11.68 13.91
CA PRO A 446 23.30 11.77 12.55
C PRO A 446 24.39 11.58 11.47
N HIS A 447 23.97 11.45 10.22
CA HIS A 447 24.87 11.31 9.06
C HIS A 447 25.43 12.65 8.56
N PHE A 448 26.50 13.15 9.15
CA PHE A 448 27.24 14.31 8.64
C PHE A 448 28.44 13.90 7.77
N GLU A 449 29.11 14.88 7.15
CA GLU A 449 30.29 14.65 6.33
C GLU A 449 31.39 13.88 7.11
N GLY A 450 31.89 12.79 6.54
CA GLY A 450 32.92 11.94 7.16
C GLY A 450 32.38 10.85 8.08
N THR A 451 31.07 10.78 8.29
CA THR A 451 30.44 9.64 8.97
C THR A 451 30.36 8.41 8.05
N VAL A 452 30.27 7.25 8.68
CA VAL A 452 30.14 5.95 8.02
C VAL A 452 28.88 5.27 8.52
N GLY A 453 28.11 4.64 7.61
CA GLY A 453 26.87 3.95 7.98
C GLY A 453 26.58 2.72 7.13
N PHE A 454 25.76 1.81 7.64
CA PHE A 454 25.38 0.61 6.90
C PHE A 454 24.32 0.91 5.85
N THR A 455 24.43 0.30 4.68
CA THR A 455 23.44 0.45 3.61
C THR A 455 22.27 -0.51 3.86
N PRO A 456 21.03 -0.03 4.05
CA PRO A 456 19.89 -0.90 4.27
C PRO A 456 19.60 -1.76 3.02
N GLY A 457 19.23 -3.02 3.23
CA GLY A 457 18.75 -3.91 2.18
C GLY A 457 19.81 -4.43 1.20
N TYR A 458 21.10 -4.18 1.45
CA TYR A 458 22.18 -4.85 0.74
C TYR A 458 22.56 -6.17 1.44
N PHE A 459 22.97 -7.17 0.65
CA PHE A 459 23.54 -8.40 1.18
C PHE A 459 24.90 -8.12 1.82
N GLY A 460 25.16 -8.70 2.99
CA GLY A 460 26.44 -8.56 3.68
C GLY A 460 26.65 -7.21 4.40
N PRO A 461 27.86 -7.00 4.92
CA PRO A 461 28.23 -5.80 5.66
C PRO A 461 28.70 -4.67 4.73
N VAL A 462 27.85 -4.29 3.78
CA VAL A 462 28.09 -3.13 2.92
C VAL A 462 27.79 -1.85 3.69
N PHE A 463 28.74 -0.93 3.67
CA PHE A 463 28.60 0.38 4.29
C PHE A 463 28.95 1.50 3.31
N TYR A 464 28.62 2.74 3.67
CA TYR A 464 28.97 3.93 2.92
C TYR A 464 29.68 4.95 3.79
N VAL A 465 30.52 5.75 3.15
CA VAL A 465 31.13 6.94 3.72
C VAL A 465 30.44 8.18 3.17
N ASN A 466 29.95 9.05 4.04
CA ASN A 466 29.33 10.32 3.67
C ASN A 466 30.38 11.34 3.22
N LEU A 467 30.21 11.88 2.01
CA LEU A 467 31.05 12.95 1.45
C LEU A 467 30.49 14.35 1.71
N VAL A 468 29.21 14.42 2.10
CA VAL A 468 28.47 15.64 2.46
C VAL A 468 27.58 15.32 3.65
N ASP A 469 26.95 16.34 4.24
CA ASP A 469 25.92 16.13 5.25
C ASP A 469 24.66 15.52 4.61
N ASN A 470 24.31 14.30 5.03
CA ASN A 470 23.13 13.55 4.57
C ASN A 470 22.15 13.27 5.73
N SER A 471 22.22 14.06 6.80
CA SER A 471 21.43 13.84 8.02
C SER A 471 19.93 13.81 7.75
N GLU A 472 19.42 14.71 6.90
CA GLU A 472 17.99 14.78 6.55
C GLU A 472 17.54 13.57 5.72
N ILE A 473 18.39 13.13 4.79
CA ILE A 473 18.07 12.03 3.86
C ILE A 473 17.98 10.71 4.63
N HIS A 474 18.99 10.41 5.45
CA HIS A 474 19.07 9.13 6.16
C HIS A 474 18.22 9.10 7.45
N ALA A 475 17.80 10.25 7.99
CA ALA A 475 16.83 10.26 9.08
C ALA A 475 15.48 9.64 8.68
N ALA A 476 15.08 9.74 7.40
CA ALA A 476 13.86 9.15 6.90
C ALA A 476 13.96 7.62 6.76
N SER A 477 15.11 7.10 6.33
CA SER A 477 15.36 5.66 6.18
C SER A 477 15.80 4.98 7.47
N LYS A 478 16.24 5.76 8.47
CA LYS A 478 16.76 5.28 9.76
C LYS A 478 17.99 4.39 9.59
N ASP A 479 18.91 4.82 8.74
CA ASP A 479 20.18 4.13 8.57
C ASP A 479 21.08 4.40 9.78
N PRO A 480 21.82 3.42 10.30
CA PRO A 480 22.71 3.65 11.44
C PRO A 480 24.06 4.22 10.98
N ALA A 481 24.42 5.40 11.46
CA ALA A 481 25.77 5.96 11.35
C ALA A 481 26.65 5.38 12.46
N PHE A 482 27.57 4.48 12.17
CA PHE A 482 28.30 3.75 13.22
C PHE A 482 29.69 4.31 13.55
N GLY A 483 30.18 5.30 12.80
CA GLY A 483 31.49 5.89 13.07
C GLY A 483 31.77 7.16 12.27
N VAL A 484 32.88 7.80 12.58
CA VAL A 484 33.39 9.01 11.92
C VAL A 484 34.90 8.92 11.72
N PHE A 485 35.39 9.35 10.56
CA PHE A 485 36.83 9.38 10.33
C PHE A 485 37.50 10.46 11.19
N VAL A 486 38.41 10.04 12.07
CA VAL A 486 39.27 10.95 12.85
C VAL A 486 40.62 11.18 12.16
N LYS A 487 41.01 10.30 11.23
CA LYS A 487 42.19 10.47 10.37
C LYS A 487 41.95 9.86 8.99
N GLY A 488 42.47 10.51 7.96
CA GLY A 488 42.48 9.99 6.58
C GLY A 488 41.23 10.29 5.77
N PHE A 489 40.30 11.12 6.27
CA PHE A 489 39.12 11.48 5.47
C PHE A 489 39.48 12.27 4.20
N ASP A 490 40.57 13.03 4.21
CA ASP A 490 41.14 13.66 3.02
C ASP A 490 41.53 12.63 1.95
N ILE A 491 42.02 11.46 2.35
CA ILE A 491 42.33 10.33 1.46
C ILE A 491 41.05 9.82 0.81
N VAL A 492 39.97 9.66 1.58
CA VAL A 492 38.64 9.26 1.06
C VAL A 492 38.10 10.30 0.07
N LYS A 493 38.29 11.60 0.32
CA LYS A 493 37.94 12.65 -0.64
C LYS A 493 38.73 12.55 -1.95
N ARG A 494 40.01 12.12 -1.89
CA ARG A 494 40.79 11.84 -3.11
C ARG A 494 40.19 10.67 -3.88
N PHE A 495 39.66 9.64 -3.21
CA PHE A 495 38.98 8.53 -3.89
C PHE A 495 37.83 9.04 -4.75
N ALA A 496 36.99 9.95 -4.25
CA ALA A 496 35.86 10.49 -5.01
C ALA A 496 36.24 11.18 -6.35
N GLN A 497 37.52 11.60 -6.47
CA GLN A 497 38.10 12.24 -7.65
C GLN A 497 38.80 11.26 -8.59
N MET A 498 38.96 9.99 -8.20
CA MET A 498 39.57 8.95 -9.04
C MET A 498 38.69 8.64 -10.27
N PRO A 499 39.30 8.20 -11.38
CA PRO A 499 38.57 7.75 -12.56
C PRO A 499 37.54 6.68 -12.22
N LYS A 500 36.35 6.81 -12.81
CA LYS A 500 35.19 5.96 -12.58
C LYS A 500 34.37 5.82 -13.85
N ARG A 501 33.70 4.68 -14.00
CA ARG A 501 32.78 4.42 -15.10
C ARG A 501 31.57 5.36 -15.01
N GLU A 502 31.25 6.04 -16.11
CA GLU A 502 30.19 7.06 -16.13
C GLU A 502 28.81 6.51 -15.77
N GLU A 503 28.53 5.26 -16.13
CA GLU A 503 27.21 4.64 -15.98
C GLU A 503 26.84 4.34 -14.53
N ASP A 504 27.75 3.76 -13.75
CA ASP A 504 27.48 3.25 -12.41
C ASP A 504 28.33 3.90 -11.31
N GLY A 505 29.34 4.69 -11.66
CA GLY A 505 30.25 5.32 -10.72
C GLY A 505 31.21 4.36 -10.03
N VAL A 506 31.32 3.11 -10.51
CA VAL A 506 32.34 2.15 -10.06
C VAL A 506 33.70 2.65 -10.48
N PHE A 507 34.70 2.54 -9.59
CA PHE A 507 36.06 2.98 -9.89
C PHE A 507 36.64 2.24 -11.10
N ASP A 508 37.54 2.87 -11.85
CA ASP A 508 38.24 2.19 -12.95
C ASP A 508 39.36 1.28 -12.44
N SER A 509 39.76 1.43 -11.18
CA SER A 509 40.79 0.62 -10.54
C SER A 509 40.41 0.33 -9.08
N PRO A 510 40.66 -0.89 -8.58
CA PRO A 510 40.25 -1.29 -7.25
C PRO A 510 41.05 -0.59 -6.17
N ILE A 511 40.37 -0.17 -5.10
CA ILE A 511 41.00 0.33 -3.87
C ILE A 511 40.69 -0.71 -2.79
N TYR A 512 41.72 -1.43 -2.34
CA TYR A 512 41.55 -2.60 -1.47
C TYR A 512 41.68 -2.26 0.00
N ILE A 513 40.88 -2.91 0.84
CA ILE A 513 41.11 -3.00 2.28
C ILE A 513 42.06 -4.18 2.49
N VAL A 514 43.33 -3.90 2.76
CA VAL A 514 44.36 -4.93 2.95
C VAL A 514 44.61 -5.28 4.42
N GLY A 515 44.02 -4.52 5.34
CA GLY A 515 44.04 -4.83 6.76
C GLY A 515 43.05 -3.97 7.54
N ALA A 516 42.58 -4.51 8.67
CA ALA A 516 41.76 -3.78 9.62
C ALA A 516 42.11 -4.26 11.05
N GLU A 517 42.31 -3.31 11.98
CA GLU A 517 42.64 -3.63 13.37
C GLU A 517 41.89 -2.71 14.34
N ILE A 518 41.50 -3.25 15.50
CA ILE A 518 40.95 -2.47 16.61
C ILE A 518 42.14 -1.85 17.34
N LEU A 519 42.13 -0.53 17.52
CA LEU A 519 43.17 0.19 18.24
C LEU A 519 42.86 0.20 19.75
N ASP A 520 43.77 -0.37 20.54
CA ASP A 520 43.71 -0.27 21.99
C ASP A 520 43.90 1.18 22.44
N LYS A 521 43.01 1.65 23.32
CA LYS A 521 43.24 2.88 24.08
C LYS A 521 44.22 2.58 25.21
N ASN A 522 45.52 2.72 24.92
CA ASN A 522 46.56 2.77 25.95
C ASN A 522 46.34 3.92 26.94
#